data_AF-A0A954Y426-F1
#
_entry.id   AF-A0A954Y426-F1
#
_cell.length_a   1.000
_cell.length_b   1.000
_cell.length_c   1.000
_cell.angle_alpha   90.00
_cell.angle_beta   90.00
_cell.angle_gamma   90.00
#
_symmetry.space_group_name_H-M   'P 1'
#
loop_
_entity.id
_entity.type
_entity.pdbx_description
1 polymer ?
#
loop_
_entity_poly.entity_id
_entity_poly.type
_entity_poly.pdbx_seq_one_letter_code
_entity_poly.pdbx_strand_id
1 'polypeptide(L)'
;AWLFLVGGAAALISTQFAQVAGWPYLLDDALRLLLPAATSKLDRLVRRRLWLCFYLVASMLVVYSLGYQPVTLVRFAAVAEGLVLTPIQALAVFIGLYWVLPRMYSPAIAARLRVGPLIGAGLLVSFFVFSYFCVAQLPAVILGE
;
A
#
# COMPACT_ATOMS: atom_id res chain seq x y z
N ALA A 1 9.19 11.20 -28.87
CA ALA A 1 8.56 9.88 -28.60
C ALA A 1 9.39 9.03 -27.65
N TRP A 2 10.67 8.75 -27.96
CA TRP A 2 11.51 7.88 -27.12
C TRP A 2 11.71 8.35 -25.67
N LEU A 3 11.96 9.65 -25.45
CA LEU A 3 12.11 10.19 -24.08
C LEU A 3 10.85 9.98 -23.22
N PHE A 4 9.67 10.08 -23.83
CA PHE A 4 8.40 9.84 -23.13
C PHE A 4 8.23 8.37 -22.75
N LEU A 5 8.54 7.45 -23.67
CA LEU A 5 8.46 6.01 -23.41
C LEU A 5 9.47 5.56 -22.36
N VAL A 6 10.71 6.05 -22.44
CA VAL A 6 11.76 5.74 -21.47
C VAL A 6 11.43 6.34 -20.10
N GLY A 7 10.95 7.58 -20.06
CA GLY A 7 10.52 8.22 -18.82
C GLY A 7 9.35 7.49 -18.15
N GLY A 8 8.33 7.12 -18.92
CA GLY A 8 7.19 6.34 -18.43
C GLY A 8 7.61 4.95 -17.94
N ALA A 9 8.47 4.25 -18.68
CA ALA A 9 9.01 2.96 -18.25
C ALA A 9 9.82 3.08 -16.95
N ALA A 10 10.68 4.11 -16.83
CA ALA A 10 11.46 4.34 -15.61
C ALA A 10 10.56 4.60 -14.39
N ALA A 11 9.50 5.41 -14.55
CA ALA A 11 8.54 5.70 -13.47
C ALA A 11 7.79 4.43 -13.01
N LEU A 12 7.31 3.62 -13.96
CA LEU A 12 6.62 2.37 -13.67
C LEU A 12 7.55 1.35 -13.01
N ILE A 13 8.76 1.16 -13.54
CA ILE A 13 9.75 0.22 -12.99
C ILE A 13 10.17 0.65 -11.57
N SER A 14 10.40 1.95 -11.33
CA SER A 14 10.74 2.45 -10.00
C SER A 14 9.63 2.18 -8.98
N THR A 15 8.37 2.41 -9.37
CA THR A 15 7.21 2.11 -8.53
C THR A 15 7.12 0.62 -8.23
N GLN A 16 7.32 -0.24 -9.24
CA GLN A 16 7.33 -1.69 -9.03
C GLN A 16 8.46 -2.13 -8.10
N PHE A 17 9.66 -1.56 -8.20
CA PHE A 17 10.76 -1.88 -7.28
C PHE A 17 10.41 -1.55 -5.83
N ALA A 18 9.80 -0.39 -5.58
CA ALA A 18 9.34 -0.03 -4.24
C ALA A 18 8.29 -1.03 -3.72
N GLN A 19 7.34 -1.43 -4.58
CA GLN A 19 6.31 -2.38 -4.21
C GLN A 19 6.89 -3.76 -3.85
N VAL A 20 7.75 -4.33 -4.69
CA VAL A 20 8.34 -5.65 -4.43
C VAL A 20 9.36 -5.64 -3.28
N ALA A 21 9.92 -4.47 -2.94
CA ALA A 21 10.77 -4.33 -1.77
C ALA A 21 9.98 -4.29 -0.46
N GLY A 22 8.81 -3.65 -0.43
CA GLY A 22 8.02 -3.47 0.80
C GLY A 22 6.96 -4.54 1.04
N TRP A 23 6.12 -4.82 0.04
CA TRP A 23 4.93 -5.65 0.22
C TRP A 23 5.20 -7.09 0.66
N PRO A 24 6.21 -7.81 0.12
CA PRO A 24 6.50 -9.18 0.58
C PRO A 24 6.82 -9.27 2.07
N TYR A 25 7.42 -8.23 2.65
CA TYR A 25 7.71 -8.19 4.09
C TYR A 25 6.44 -7.96 4.90
N LEU A 26 5.63 -6.97 4.51
CA LEU A 26 4.38 -6.65 5.19
C LEU A 26 3.38 -7.81 5.14
N LEU A 27 3.23 -8.44 3.97
CA LEU A 27 2.33 -9.58 3.80
C LEU A 27 2.82 -10.83 4.54
N ASP A 28 4.14 -11.09 4.55
CA ASP A 28 4.70 -12.21 5.32
C ASP A 28 4.48 -12.04 6.83
N ASP A 29 4.71 -10.84 7.36
CA ASP A 29 4.50 -10.55 8.78
C ASP A 29 3.00 -10.56 9.13
N ALA A 30 2.12 -10.02 8.28
CA ALA A 30 0.68 -10.10 8.48
C ALA A 30 0.19 -11.56 8.48
N LEU A 31 0.64 -12.39 7.53
CA LEU A 31 0.27 -13.80 7.47
C LEU A 31 0.80 -14.57 8.68
N ARG A 32 1.98 -14.22 9.18
CA ARG A 32 2.56 -14.81 10.40
C ARG A 32 1.75 -14.47 11.65
N LEU A 33 1.23 -13.24 11.74
CA LEU A 33 0.39 -12.81 12.86
C LEU A 33 -1.01 -13.42 12.80
N LEU A 34 -1.61 -13.50 11.61
CA LEU A 34 -2.98 -14.01 11.42
C LEU A 34 -3.05 -15.54 11.37
N LEU A 35 -2.05 -16.20 10.78
CA LEU A 35 -2.03 -17.66 10.53
C LEU A 35 -0.68 -18.27 10.92
N PRO A 36 -0.33 -18.29 12.22
CA PRO A 36 0.97 -18.76 12.70
C PRO A 36 1.22 -20.25 12.39
N ALA A 37 0.17 -21.08 12.39
CA ALA A 37 0.28 -22.50 12.08
C ALA A 37 0.65 -22.78 10.61
N ALA A 38 0.24 -21.91 9.69
CA ALA A 38 0.56 -22.03 8.27
C ALA A 38 1.99 -21.56 7.95
N THR A 39 2.51 -20.60 8.73
CA THR A 39 3.84 -19.99 8.50
C THR A 39 4.97 -20.68 9.25
N SER A 40 4.68 -21.44 10.31
CA SER A 40 5.69 -22.06 11.19
C SER A 40 6.56 -23.11 10.50
N LYS A 41 6.05 -23.76 9.45
CA LYS A 41 6.74 -24.85 8.75
C LYS A 41 7.62 -24.40 7.58
N LEU A 42 7.46 -23.16 7.12
CA LEU A 42 8.15 -22.65 5.95
C LEU A 42 9.22 -21.64 6.35
N ASP A 43 10.40 -21.75 5.71
CA ASP A 43 11.47 -20.79 5.95
C ASP A 43 11.08 -19.38 5.46
N ARG A 44 11.55 -18.35 6.17
CA ARG A 44 11.17 -16.94 5.93
C ARG A 44 11.57 -16.48 4.54
N LEU A 45 12.75 -16.89 4.07
CA LEU A 45 13.23 -16.52 2.73
C LEU A 45 12.37 -17.16 1.63
N VAL A 46 11.93 -18.40 1.84
CA VAL A 46 11.04 -19.10 0.90
C VAL A 46 9.69 -18.40 0.84
N ARG A 47 9.08 -18.06 1.98
CA ARG A 47 7.78 -17.34 1.99
C ARG A 47 7.84 -16.00 1.26
N ARG A 48 8.91 -15.23 1.47
CA ARG A 48 9.12 -13.96 0.76
C ARG A 48 9.29 -14.14 -0.74
N ARG A 49 10.03 -15.17 -1.17
CA ARG A 49 10.15 -15.51 -2.61
C ARG A 49 8.82 -15.97 -3.20
N LEU A 50 7.99 -16.69 -2.43
CA LEU A 50 6.65 -17.07 -2.87
C LEU A 50 5.77 -15.85 -3.13
N TRP A 51 5.85 -14.80 -2.31
CA TRP A 51 5.15 -13.53 -2.59
C TRP A 51 5.63 -12.89 -3.90
N LEU A 52 6.93 -12.89 -4.20
CA LEU A 52 7.45 -12.38 -5.47
C LEU A 52 6.95 -13.21 -6.67
N CYS A 53 6.98 -14.53 -6.56
CA CYS A 53 6.42 -15.41 -7.59
C CYS A 53 4.91 -15.18 -7.78
N PHE A 54 4.18 -15.03 -6.68
CA PHE A 54 2.76 -14.70 -6.70
C PHE A 54 2.51 -13.37 -7.42
N TYR A 55 3.25 -12.31 -7.08
CA TYR A 55 3.12 -11.02 -7.76
C TYR A 55 3.40 -11.11 -9.26
N LEU A 56 4.45 -11.84 -9.65
CA LEU A 56 4.78 -12.05 -11.07
C LEU A 56 3.67 -12.79 -11.79
N VAL A 57 3.21 -13.92 -11.25
CA VAL A 57 2.15 -14.74 -11.86
C VAL A 57 0.84 -13.97 -11.93
N ALA A 58 0.43 -13.29 -10.85
CA ALA A 58 -0.76 -12.46 -10.84
C ALA A 58 -0.69 -11.33 -11.87
N SER A 59 0.47 -10.67 -11.99
CA SER A 59 0.67 -9.60 -12.99
C SER A 59 0.58 -10.13 -14.42
N MET A 60 1.20 -11.28 -14.71
CA MET A 60 1.10 -11.91 -16.03
C MET A 60 -0.32 -12.37 -16.32
N LEU A 61 -1.00 -12.99 -15.35
CA LEU A 61 -2.41 -13.37 -15.48
C LEU A 61 -3.27 -12.17 -15.82
N VAL A 62 -3.11 -11.05 -15.12
CA VAL A 62 -3.83 -9.80 -15.41
C VAL A 62 -3.56 -9.32 -16.84
N VAL A 63 -2.29 -9.26 -17.26
CA VAL A 63 -1.91 -8.81 -18.62
C VAL A 63 -2.50 -9.72 -19.70
N TYR A 64 -2.42 -11.05 -19.53
CA TYR A 64 -2.88 -12.01 -20.52
C TYR A 64 -4.40 -12.25 -20.52
N SER A 65 -5.09 -12.05 -19.39
CA SER A 65 -6.54 -12.27 -19.28
C SER A 65 -7.38 -11.03 -19.56
N LEU A 66 -6.94 -9.85 -19.13
CA LEU A 66 -7.70 -8.60 -19.27
C LEU A 66 -7.35 -7.82 -20.55
N GLY A 67 -6.34 -8.27 -21.30
CA GLY A 67 -5.97 -7.70 -22.60
C GLY A 67 -5.58 -6.21 -22.56
N TYR A 68 -5.72 -5.53 -23.70
CA TYR A 68 -5.34 -4.12 -23.92
C TYR A 68 -6.33 -3.08 -23.36
N GLN A 69 -7.00 -3.35 -22.22
CA GLN A 69 -7.74 -2.31 -21.48
C GLN A 69 -6.98 -1.81 -20.24
N PRO A 70 -5.69 -1.39 -20.36
CA PRO A 70 -4.91 -0.96 -19.20
C PRO A 70 -5.52 0.28 -18.55
N VAL A 71 -6.23 1.11 -19.31
CA VAL A 71 -6.84 2.35 -18.82
C VAL A 71 -7.90 2.08 -17.75
N THR A 72 -8.76 1.08 -17.96
CA THR A 72 -9.80 0.72 -16.98
C THR A 72 -9.19 0.19 -15.70
N LEU A 73 -8.18 -0.68 -15.81
CA LEU A 73 -7.49 -1.24 -14.66
C LEU A 73 -6.70 -0.18 -13.89
N VAL A 74 -5.99 0.70 -14.59
CA VAL A 74 -5.26 1.83 -13.98
C VAL A 74 -6.24 2.78 -13.29
N ARG A 75 -7.38 3.08 -13.90
CA ARG A 75 -8.42 3.92 -13.27
C ARG A 75 -8.99 3.26 -12.02
N PHE A 76 -9.29 1.97 -12.08
CA PHE A 76 -9.76 1.21 -10.91
C PHE A 76 -8.71 1.21 -9.80
N ALA A 77 -7.44 0.92 -10.12
CA ALA A 77 -6.35 0.93 -9.15
C ALA A 77 -6.16 2.33 -8.54
N ALA A 78 -6.19 3.40 -9.35
CA ALA A 78 -6.08 4.77 -8.87
C ALA A 78 -7.22 5.15 -7.92
N VAL A 79 -8.45 4.68 -8.17
CA VAL A 79 -9.58 4.88 -7.27
C VAL A 79 -9.42 4.04 -6.00
N ALA A 80 -9.13 2.75 -6.13
CA ALA A 80 -9.05 1.84 -4.99
C ALA A 80 -7.88 2.20 -4.05
N GLU A 81 -6.66 2.28 -4.57
CA GLU A 81 -5.46 2.62 -3.79
C GLU A 81 -5.38 4.11 -3.48
N GLY A 82 -5.47 4.93 -4.52
CA GLY A 82 -5.20 6.37 -4.44
C GLY A 82 -6.31 7.20 -3.80
N LEU A 83 -7.53 6.66 -3.70
CA LEU A 83 -8.64 7.36 -3.06
C LEU A 83 -9.19 6.59 -1.85
N VAL A 84 -9.63 5.35 -2.05
CA VAL A 84 -10.41 4.60 -1.04
C VAL A 84 -9.52 4.08 0.10
N LEU A 85 -8.35 3.51 -0.23
CA LEU A 85 -7.44 2.95 0.77
C LEU A 85 -6.61 4.03 1.48
N THR A 86 -6.35 5.15 0.83
CA THR A 86 -5.57 6.27 1.39
C THR A 86 -6.06 6.76 2.76
N PRO A 87 -7.36 7.01 3.04
CA PRO A 87 -7.81 7.41 4.36
C PRO A 87 -7.62 6.30 5.39
N ILE A 88 -7.90 5.05 5.04
CA ILE A 88 -7.69 3.90 5.93
C ILE A 88 -6.20 3.80 6.29
N GLN A 89 -5.32 3.94 5.30
CA GLN A 89 -3.87 3.94 5.49
C GLN A 89 -3.41 5.12 6.34
N ALA A 90 -3.92 6.34 6.12
CA ALA A 90 -3.57 7.51 6.92
C ALA A 90 -3.92 7.31 8.39
N LEU A 91 -5.11 6.76 8.68
CA LEU A 91 -5.53 6.43 10.04
C LEU A 91 -4.69 5.29 10.65
N ALA A 92 -4.42 4.24 9.88
CA ALA A 92 -3.60 3.11 10.33
C ALA A 92 -2.16 3.56 10.66
N VAL A 93 -1.56 4.43 9.84
CA VAL A 93 -0.24 5.01 10.09
C VAL A 93 -0.27 5.93 11.30
N PHE A 94 -1.32 6.74 11.47
CA PHE A 94 -1.48 7.59 12.65
C PHE A 94 -1.51 6.76 13.95
N ILE A 95 -2.36 5.72 13.98
CA ILE A 95 -2.46 4.79 15.12
C ILE A 95 -1.12 4.07 15.32
N GLY A 96 -0.50 3.61 14.23
CA GLY A 96 0.81 2.94 14.25
C GLY A 96 1.89 3.80 14.91
N LEU A 97 2.00 5.06 14.52
CA LEU A 97 3.06 5.97 14.99
C LEU A 97 2.82 6.52 16.40
N TYR A 98 1.58 6.92 16.73
CA TYR A 98 1.29 7.59 17.99
C TYR A 98 0.87 6.63 19.10
N TRP A 99 0.33 5.46 18.76
CA TRP A 99 -0.20 4.52 19.74
C TRP A 99 0.58 3.22 19.83
N VAL A 100 0.87 2.58 18.69
CA VAL A 100 1.55 1.26 18.68
C VAL A 100 3.06 1.42 18.91
N LEU A 101 3.72 2.30 18.15
CA LEU A 101 5.16 2.51 18.20
C LEU A 101 5.71 2.80 19.61
N PRO A 102 5.15 3.74 20.41
CA PRO A 102 5.69 4.00 21.75
C PRO A 102 5.53 2.83 22.72
N ARG A 103 4.60 1.90 22.45
CA ARG A 103 4.39 0.69 23.27
C ARG A 103 5.36 -0.44 22.91
N MET A 104 5.99 -0.39 21.75
CA MET A 104 6.96 -1.41 21.31
C MET A 104 8.36 -1.19 21.90
N TYR A 105 8.65 -0.02 22.47
CA TYR A 105 9.98 0.34 22.97
C TYR A 105 9.98 0.67 24.47
N SER A 106 11.16 0.60 25.08
CA SER A 106 11.34 1.07 26.45
C SER A 106 11.04 2.58 26.56
N PRO A 107 10.56 3.08 27.70
CA PRO A 107 10.13 4.48 27.85
C PRO A 107 11.19 5.52 27.44
N ALA A 108 12.48 5.22 27.68
CA ALA A 108 13.59 6.08 27.33
C ALA A 108 13.80 6.20 25.80
N ILE A 109 13.60 5.11 25.06
CA ILE A 109 13.70 5.10 23.59
C ILE A 109 12.44 5.71 22.98
N ALA A 110 11.28 5.36 23.51
CA ALA A 110 9.99 5.88 23.03
C ALA A 110 9.94 7.42 23.11
N ALA A 111 10.48 8.03 24.17
CA ALA A 111 10.55 9.48 24.30
C ALA A 111 11.42 10.15 23.21
N ARG A 112 12.49 9.48 22.76
CA ARG A 112 13.38 9.98 21.70
C ARG A 112 12.84 9.75 20.29
N LEU A 113 12.06 8.69 20.10
CA LEU A 113 11.43 8.33 18.82
C LEU A 113 10.04 8.96 18.62
N ARG A 114 9.60 9.88 19.50
CA ARG A 114 8.28 10.51 19.34
C ARG A 114 8.21 11.27 18.03
N VAL A 115 7.22 10.87 17.22
CA VAL A 115 6.92 11.53 15.96
C VAL A 115 6.41 12.94 16.25
N GLY A 116 6.91 13.91 15.47
CA GLY A 116 6.52 15.31 15.63
C GLY A 116 5.03 15.52 15.34
N PRO A 117 4.33 16.37 16.13
CA PRO A 117 2.88 16.56 16.03
C PRO A 117 2.40 17.02 14.65
N LEU A 118 3.27 17.69 13.88
CA LEU A 118 2.99 18.10 12.51
C LEU A 118 2.68 16.91 11.60
N ILE A 119 3.39 15.79 11.77
CA ILE A 119 3.13 14.56 11.00
C ILE A 119 1.76 13.99 11.37
N GLY A 120 1.40 14.04 12.65
CA GLY A 120 0.08 13.60 13.13
C GLY A 120 -1.05 14.45 12.56
N ALA A 121 -0.89 15.78 12.60
CA ALA A 121 -1.83 16.71 11.98
C ALA A 121 -1.96 16.48 10.48
N GLY A 122 -0.84 16.30 9.77
CA GLY A 122 -0.85 15.98 8.33
C GLY A 122 -1.60 14.69 8.01
N LEU A 123 -1.41 13.62 8.79
CA LEU A 123 -2.13 12.37 8.62
C LEU A 123 -3.64 12.53 8.85
N LEU A 124 -4.05 13.29 9.87
CA LEU A 124 -5.47 13.56 10.14
C LEU A 124 -6.10 14.42 9.03
N VAL A 125 -5.40 15.46 8.55
CA VAL A 125 -5.87 16.27 7.43
C VAL A 125 -6.03 15.39 6.18
N SER A 126 -5.05 14.56 5.85
CA SER A 126 -5.15 13.61 4.75
C SER A 126 -6.35 12.66 4.93
N PHE A 127 -6.54 12.10 6.12
CA PHE A 127 -7.70 11.26 6.42
C PHE A 127 -9.02 11.97 6.11
N PHE A 128 -9.23 13.19 6.61
CA PHE A 128 -10.48 13.92 6.38
C PHE A 128 -10.68 14.30 4.91
N VAL A 129 -9.63 14.80 4.24
CA VAL A 129 -9.70 15.22 2.84
C VAL A 129 -10.04 14.04 1.93
N PHE A 130 -9.30 12.93 2.05
CA PHE A 130 -9.54 11.77 1.20
C PHE A 130 -10.85 11.06 1.56
N SER A 131 -11.26 11.05 2.84
CA SER A 131 -12.58 10.53 3.22
C SER A 131 -13.72 11.37 2.63
N TYR A 132 -13.58 12.70 2.62
CA TYR A 132 -14.54 13.59 1.95
C TYR A 132 -14.64 13.26 0.46
N PHE A 133 -13.51 13.11 -0.24
CA PHE A 133 -13.55 12.74 -1.65
C PHE A 133 -14.17 11.36 -1.90
N CYS A 134 -13.93 10.39 -1.01
CA CYS A 134 -14.56 9.06 -1.10
C CYS A 134 -16.08 9.13 -0.94
N VAL A 135 -16.61 10.02 -0.09
CA VAL A 135 -18.05 10.09 0.21
C VAL A 135 -18.79 11.03 -0.74
N ALA A 136 -18.20 12.18 -1.07
CA ALA A 136 -18.87 13.22 -1.86
C ALA A 136 -18.58 13.11 -3.36
N GLN A 137 -17.33 12.85 -3.74
CA GLN A 137 -16.90 12.95 -5.14
C GLN A 137 -16.91 11.59 -5.87
N LEU A 138 -16.57 10.50 -5.16
CA LEU A 138 -16.56 9.18 -5.75
C LEU A 138 -17.94 8.73 -6.25
N PRO A 139 -19.06 8.94 -5.52
CA PRO A 139 -20.38 8.60 -6.03
C PRO A 139 -20.75 9.40 -7.28
N ALA A 140 -20.43 10.70 -7.33
CA ALA A 140 -20.69 11.52 -8.51
C ALA A 140 -19.95 10.99 -9.76
N VAL A 141 -18.69 10.56 -9.60
CA VAL A 141 -17.87 10.04 -10.71
C VAL A 141 -18.27 8.62 -11.15
N ILE A 142 -18.82 7.79 -10.25
CA ILE A 142 -19.24 6.41 -10.54
C ILE A 142 -20.69 6.32 -11.01
N LEU A 143 -21.60 7.09 -10.39
CA LEU A 143 -23.05 7.03 -10.63
C LEU A 143 -23.52 7.95 -11.77
N GLY A 144 -22.67 8.87 -12.25
CA GLY A 144 -22.94 9.64 -13.47
C GLY A 144 -24.13 10.59 -13.34
N GLU A 145 -24.01 11.58 -12.46
CA GLU A 145 -24.66 12.89 -12.66
C GLU A 145 -23.64 13.88 -13.23
#